data_AF-A0A2W5L7Y9-F1
#
_entry.id   AF-A0A2W5L7Y9-F1
#
_cell.length_a   1.000
_cell.length_b   1.000
_cell.length_c   1.000
_cell.angle_alpha   90.00
_cell.angle_beta   90.00
_cell.angle_gamma   90.00
#
_symmetry.space_group_name_H-M   'P 1'
#
loop_
_entity.id
_entity.type
_entity.pdbx_description
1 polymer ?
#
loop_
_entity_poly.entity_id
_entity_poly.type
_entity_poly.pdbx_seq_one_letter_code
_entity_poly.pdbx_strand_id
1 'polypeptide(L)'
;MNRILMPRRQLIARAGGIAATLPLLSACDAINEAPAVRKILSMGEEMNRASQRALMDRDALAGEFTRADLSPTFRSNGTRLPPGEDYAAHAARAFADWRIRVGGLVTRPLSLSMADIRAMPQRTQITRHDCVEGWSAIGEWTGPQLRRVLAAAGVRDGARYIVFRCADRIGDALYYESCDMVDALHPQTILAWALNGAVLPIANGAPLRLRIERQLGYKHAKYLTGIDAVASLDGIGAGKGGYWEDRVDYEWYAGI
;
A
#
# COMPACT_ATOMS: atom_id res chain seq x y z
N MET A 1 61.81 -27.46 -47.79
CA MET A 1 61.93 -26.00 -47.57
C MET A 1 60.53 -25.40 -47.49
N ASN A 2 60.34 -24.41 -46.61
CA ASN A 2 59.14 -23.61 -46.36
C ASN A 2 57.97 -24.19 -45.54
N ARG A 3 58.23 -24.19 -44.22
CA ARG A 3 57.46 -23.64 -43.08
C ARG A 3 56.20 -22.78 -43.35
N ILE A 4 55.28 -22.86 -42.36
CA ILE A 4 54.17 -21.96 -41.91
C ILE A 4 52.90 -21.93 -42.82
N LEU A 5 51.62 -22.13 -42.42
CA LEU A 5 50.82 -21.71 -41.25
C LEU A 5 49.55 -22.61 -41.10
N MET A 6 49.24 -23.06 -39.88
CA MET A 6 47.85 -23.09 -39.35
C MET A 6 47.60 -21.70 -38.67
N PRO A 7 46.38 -21.21 -38.28
CA PRO A 7 45.05 -21.85 -38.12
C PRO A 7 43.82 -20.91 -38.40
N ARG A 8 42.58 -21.43 -38.27
CA ARG A 8 41.44 -20.69 -37.64
C ARG A 8 40.17 -21.49 -37.35
N ARG A 9 40.10 -22.78 -37.70
CA ARG A 9 38.84 -23.56 -37.62
C ARG A 9 38.78 -24.65 -36.54
N GLN A 10 39.70 -24.69 -35.58
CA GLN A 10 39.75 -25.77 -34.58
C GLN A 10 39.63 -25.31 -33.12
N LEU A 11 38.89 -24.23 -32.85
CA LEU A 11 38.61 -23.77 -31.49
C LEU A 11 37.14 -23.83 -31.07
N ILE A 12 36.27 -24.50 -31.85
CA ILE A 12 34.84 -24.65 -31.49
C ILE A 12 34.44 -26.10 -31.18
N ALA A 13 35.29 -27.10 -31.47
CA ALA A 13 34.93 -28.51 -31.27
C ALA A 13 35.23 -29.07 -29.85
N ARG A 14 35.50 -28.22 -28.85
CA ARG A 14 35.70 -28.63 -27.44
C ARG A 14 34.86 -27.89 -26.40
N ALA A 15 33.82 -27.16 -26.84
CA ALA A 15 32.77 -26.63 -25.98
C ALA A 15 31.41 -27.29 -26.30
N GLY A 16 31.43 -28.54 -26.76
CA GLY A 16 30.23 -29.36 -26.95
C GLY A 16 29.75 -29.91 -25.61
N GLY A 17 29.22 -29.03 -24.77
CA GLY A 17 28.61 -29.37 -23.49
C GLY A 17 27.24 -28.71 -23.39
N ILE A 18 26.20 -29.55 -23.57
CA ILE A 18 24.82 -29.31 -23.18
C ILE A 18 24.04 -28.34 -24.09
N ALA A 19 23.43 -28.91 -25.12
CA ALA A 19 22.15 -28.42 -25.61
C ALA A 19 21.10 -28.68 -24.51
N ALA A 20 20.87 -27.69 -23.64
CA ALA A 20 19.71 -27.64 -22.74
C ALA A 20 18.94 -26.36 -23.08
N THR A 21 18.10 -26.44 -24.10
CA THR A 21 16.98 -25.52 -24.24
C THR A 21 15.90 -25.95 -23.27
N LEU A 22 15.87 -25.33 -22.07
CA LEU A 22 14.79 -25.19 -21.05
C LEU A 22 15.46 -24.89 -19.68
N PRO A 23 14.91 -24.10 -18.72
CA PRO A 23 13.95 -22.98 -18.72
C PRO A 23 14.55 -21.79 -17.92
N LEU A 24 15.18 -20.81 -18.59
CA LEU A 24 15.83 -19.69 -17.88
C LEU A 24 14.86 -18.83 -17.05
N LEU A 25 13.57 -18.83 -17.39
CA LEU A 25 12.55 -18.09 -16.65
C LEU A 25 12.21 -18.73 -15.29
N SER A 26 12.08 -20.06 -15.20
CA SER A 26 11.80 -20.72 -13.91
C SER A 26 13.02 -20.74 -12.99
N ALA A 27 14.23 -20.59 -13.55
CA ALA A 27 15.46 -20.46 -12.77
C ALA A 27 15.54 -19.11 -12.06
N CYS A 28 15.09 -18.02 -12.69
CA CYS A 28 14.97 -16.72 -12.02
C CYS A 28 13.93 -16.74 -10.90
N ASP A 29 12.77 -17.38 -11.13
CA ASP A 29 11.75 -17.55 -10.09
C ASP A 29 12.25 -18.41 -8.93
N ALA A 30 12.94 -19.53 -9.21
CA ALA A 30 13.53 -20.38 -8.19
C ALA A 30 14.66 -19.68 -7.39
N ILE A 31 15.38 -18.74 -8.01
CA ILE A 31 16.39 -17.91 -7.34
C ILE A 31 15.71 -16.87 -6.43
N ASN A 32 14.60 -16.25 -6.87
CA ASN A 32 13.81 -15.32 -6.05
C ASN A 32 13.11 -16.04 -4.87
N GLU A 33 12.73 -17.31 -5.04
CA GLU A 33 12.14 -18.12 -3.98
C GLU A 33 13.16 -18.73 -3.02
N ALA A 34 14.45 -18.68 -3.34
CA ALA A 34 15.50 -19.21 -2.47
C ALA A 34 15.50 -18.46 -1.11
N PRO A 35 15.45 -19.18 0.04
CA PRO A 35 15.38 -18.55 1.36
C PRO A 35 16.52 -17.55 1.64
N ALA A 36 17.70 -17.79 1.08
CA ALA A 36 18.85 -16.90 1.20
C ALA A 36 18.65 -15.57 0.47
N VAL A 37 18.03 -15.58 -0.72
CA VAL A 37 17.74 -14.37 -1.51
C VAL A 37 16.62 -13.57 -0.84
N ARG A 38 15.55 -14.24 -0.37
CA ARG A 38 14.49 -13.57 0.40
C ARG A 38 15.00 -12.91 1.68
N LYS A 39 15.93 -13.55 2.40
CA LYS A 39 16.55 -12.98 3.59
C LYS A 39 17.39 -11.73 3.28
N ILE A 40 18.07 -11.69 2.13
CA ILE A 40 18.82 -10.51 1.69
C ILE A 40 17.86 -9.38 1.30
N LEU A 41 16.77 -9.68 0.60
CA LEU A 41 15.76 -8.69 0.24
C LEU A 41 15.04 -8.13 1.48
N SER A 42 14.67 -8.96 2.45
CA SER A 42 14.05 -8.51 3.70
C SER A 42 15.01 -7.67 4.56
N MET A 43 16.31 -7.97 4.52
CA MET A 43 17.33 -7.10 5.14
C MET A 43 17.36 -5.72 4.47
N GLY A 44 17.17 -5.64 3.14
CA GLY A 44 17.04 -4.37 2.42
C GLY A 44 15.87 -3.53 2.92
N GLU A 45 14.69 -4.14 3.06
CA GLU A 45 13.50 -3.46 3.58
C GLU A 45 13.67 -3.01 5.04
N GLU A 46 14.21 -3.89 5.90
CA GLU A 46 14.52 -3.56 7.30
C GLU A 46 15.52 -2.41 7.41
N MET A 47 16.56 -2.41 6.57
CA MET A 47 17.55 -1.33 6.50
C MET A 47 16.94 -0.03 5.98
N ASN A 48 16.09 -0.08 4.95
CA ASN A 48 15.38 1.09 4.42
C ASN A 48 14.52 1.73 5.53
N ARG A 49 13.68 0.92 6.18
CA ARG A 49 12.83 1.35 7.29
C ARG A 49 13.64 1.90 8.47
N ALA A 50 14.71 1.20 8.87
CA ALA A 50 15.56 1.64 9.96
C ALA A 50 16.26 2.97 9.63
N SER A 51 16.76 3.12 8.41
CA SER A 51 17.45 4.33 7.94
C SER A 51 16.50 5.52 7.88
N GLN A 52 15.32 5.36 7.28
CA GLN A 52 14.31 6.43 7.26
C GLN A 52 13.91 6.85 8.67
N ARG A 53 13.73 5.89 9.59
CA ARG A 53 13.39 6.20 10.99
C ARG A 53 14.52 6.82 11.80
N ALA A 54 15.78 6.57 11.43
CA ALA A 54 16.93 7.16 12.10
C ALA A 54 17.22 8.58 11.59
N LEU A 55 16.92 8.85 10.31
CA LEU A 55 17.24 10.11 9.64
C LEU A 55 16.08 11.11 9.68
N MET A 56 14.83 10.64 9.67
CA MET A 56 13.65 11.49 9.70
C MET A 56 13.09 11.58 11.11
N ASP A 57 12.75 12.80 11.54
CA ASP A 57 11.91 12.99 12.72
C ASP A 57 10.61 12.18 12.54
N ARG A 58 10.17 11.53 13.63
CA ARG A 58 8.95 10.72 13.62
C ARG A 58 7.72 11.56 13.30
N ASP A 59 7.75 12.84 13.68
CA ASP A 59 6.70 13.81 13.39
C ASP A 59 7.00 14.69 12.17
N ALA A 60 8.08 14.41 11.43
CA ALA A 60 8.38 15.09 10.17
C ALA A 60 7.23 14.88 9.18
N LEU A 61 6.61 15.98 8.80
CA LEU A 61 5.54 15.99 7.82
C LEU A 61 6.10 15.73 6.41
N ALA A 62 5.37 14.94 5.63
CA ALA A 62 5.50 14.95 4.18
C ALA A 62 5.22 16.37 3.65
N GLY A 63 5.92 16.75 2.58
CA GLY A 63 5.81 18.07 1.98
C GLY A 63 4.36 18.42 1.64
N GLU A 64 3.91 19.58 2.13
CA GLU A 64 2.61 20.13 1.80
C GLU A 64 2.71 21.19 0.72
N PHE A 65 1.67 21.26 -0.08
CA PHE A 65 1.57 22.13 -1.25
C PHE A 65 0.44 23.15 -1.06
N THR A 66 0.27 24.03 -2.04
CA THR A 66 -0.83 24.98 -2.08
C THR A 66 -1.88 24.56 -3.09
N ARG A 67 -3.04 25.22 -3.08
CA ARG A 67 -4.09 24.98 -4.09
C ARG A 67 -3.63 25.29 -5.52
N ALA A 68 -2.63 26.15 -5.69
CA ALA A 68 -2.06 26.46 -7.00
C ALA A 68 -1.28 25.28 -7.59
N ASP A 69 -0.82 24.35 -6.75
CA ASP A 69 -0.04 23.18 -7.15
C ASP A 69 -0.92 21.95 -7.45
N LEU A 70 -2.24 22.05 -7.28
CA LEU A 70 -3.16 20.94 -7.52
C LEU A 70 -3.02 20.44 -8.95
N SER A 71 -2.92 19.11 -9.10
CA SER A 71 -2.94 18.50 -10.42
C SER A 71 -4.28 18.77 -11.11
N PRO A 72 -4.31 19.11 -12.41
CA PRO A 72 -5.55 19.41 -13.13
C PRO A 72 -6.59 18.29 -13.03
N THR A 73 -6.11 17.04 -12.95
CA THR A 73 -6.92 15.88 -12.60
C THR A 73 -6.14 15.02 -11.61
N PHE A 74 -6.83 14.52 -10.58
CA PHE A 74 -6.23 13.55 -9.67
C PHE A 74 -6.39 12.15 -10.25
N ARG A 75 -5.32 11.60 -10.83
CA ARG A 75 -5.34 10.28 -11.48
C ARG A 75 -5.76 9.18 -10.51
N SER A 76 -6.71 8.34 -10.95
CA SER A 76 -7.10 7.13 -10.23
C SER A 76 -6.32 5.92 -10.72
N ASN A 77 -5.77 5.14 -9.78
CA ASN A 77 -5.10 3.86 -10.05
C ASN A 77 -5.86 2.64 -9.53
N GLY A 78 -5.57 1.46 -10.08
CA GLY A 78 -6.19 0.19 -9.68
C GLY A 78 -7.70 0.17 -9.90
N THR A 79 -8.44 -0.47 -8.98
CA THR A 79 -9.90 -0.58 -9.05
C THR A 79 -10.57 0.78 -9.11
N ARG A 80 -11.32 1.10 -10.17
CA ARG A 80 -12.06 2.38 -10.30
C ARG A 80 -13.54 2.27 -9.90
N LEU A 81 -14.03 1.05 -9.74
CA LEU A 81 -15.37 0.72 -9.27
C LEU A 81 -15.27 -0.68 -8.63
N PRO A 82 -15.48 -0.82 -7.31
CA PRO A 82 -15.54 -2.12 -6.66
C PRO A 82 -16.60 -3.02 -7.32
N PRO A 83 -16.29 -4.29 -7.57
CA PRO A 83 -17.27 -5.22 -8.12
C PRO A 83 -18.28 -5.65 -7.06
N GLY A 84 -19.49 -6.01 -7.49
CA GLY A 84 -20.53 -6.62 -6.64
C GLY A 84 -21.72 -5.69 -6.33
N GLU A 85 -22.87 -6.32 -6.09
CA GLU A 85 -24.15 -5.62 -5.89
C GLU A 85 -24.19 -4.83 -4.57
N ASP A 86 -23.48 -5.29 -3.54
CA ASP A 86 -23.46 -4.64 -2.21
C ASP A 86 -22.88 -3.22 -2.25
N TYR A 87 -21.66 -3.07 -2.79
CA TYR A 87 -21.06 -1.74 -2.96
C TYR A 87 -21.89 -0.86 -3.90
N ALA A 88 -22.44 -1.42 -4.97
CA ALA A 88 -23.30 -0.70 -5.91
C ALA A 88 -24.59 -0.19 -5.24
N ALA A 89 -25.21 -0.98 -4.37
CA ALA A 89 -26.38 -0.59 -3.59
C ALA A 89 -26.07 0.56 -2.63
N HIS A 90 -24.92 0.51 -1.96
CA HIS A 90 -24.45 1.63 -1.13
C HIS A 90 -24.18 2.88 -1.96
N ALA A 91 -23.52 2.76 -3.11
CA ALA A 91 -23.23 3.88 -4.01
C ALA A 91 -24.52 4.54 -4.53
N ALA A 92 -25.53 3.76 -4.90
CA ALA A 92 -26.85 4.24 -5.34
C ALA A 92 -27.59 5.06 -4.26
N ARG A 93 -27.26 4.83 -2.99
CA ARG A 93 -27.78 5.57 -1.82
C ARG A 93 -26.79 6.60 -1.28
N ALA A 94 -25.84 7.05 -2.10
CA ALA A 94 -24.80 8.00 -1.72
C ALA A 94 -24.05 7.61 -0.43
N PHE A 95 -23.88 6.29 -0.22
CA PHE A 95 -23.23 5.70 0.95
C PHE A 95 -23.88 6.06 2.30
N ALA A 96 -25.18 6.38 2.31
CA ALA A 96 -25.92 6.71 3.54
C ALA A 96 -25.84 5.60 4.59
N ASP A 97 -25.90 4.35 4.14
CA ASP A 97 -25.86 3.16 4.99
C ASP A 97 -24.42 2.61 5.19
N TRP A 98 -23.40 3.27 4.62
CA TRP A 98 -22.01 2.79 4.72
C TRP A 98 -21.47 2.92 6.14
N ARG A 99 -20.90 1.84 6.66
CA ARG A 99 -20.25 1.82 7.96
C ARG A 99 -18.90 1.13 7.87
N ILE A 100 -17.90 1.66 8.58
CA ILE A 100 -16.63 0.97 8.79
C ILE A 100 -16.57 0.36 10.18
N ARG A 101 -16.00 -0.85 10.28
CA ARG A 101 -15.70 -1.47 11.59
C ARG A 101 -14.31 -1.04 12.07
N VAL A 102 -14.16 -0.76 13.35
CA VAL A 102 -12.85 -0.66 14.01
C VAL A 102 -12.76 -1.77 15.05
N GLY A 103 -11.80 -2.68 14.92
CA GLY A 103 -11.74 -3.94 15.64
C GLY A 103 -10.33 -4.43 15.98
N GLY A 104 -10.24 -5.72 16.33
CA GLY A 104 -9.00 -6.38 16.73
C GLY A 104 -8.60 -6.08 18.19
N LEU A 105 -7.35 -5.66 18.39
CA LEU A 105 -6.77 -5.29 19.68
C LEU A 105 -7.21 -3.89 20.11
N VAL A 106 -8.52 -3.73 20.31
CA VAL A 106 -9.14 -2.50 20.82
C VAL A 106 -10.00 -2.82 22.04
N THR A 107 -10.15 -1.83 22.93
CA THR A 107 -10.97 -1.94 24.14
C THR A 107 -12.45 -1.77 23.81
N ARG A 108 -12.76 -0.90 22.84
CA ARG A 108 -14.12 -0.59 22.41
C ARG A 108 -14.23 -0.69 20.89
N PRO A 109 -14.65 -1.85 20.36
CA PRO A 109 -14.93 -1.99 18.94
C PRO A 109 -15.97 -0.95 18.49
N LEU A 110 -15.75 -0.35 17.32
CA LEU A 110 -16.62 0.70 16.77
C LEU A 110 -17.25 0.26 15.46
N SER A 111 -18.43 0.78 15.17
CA SER A 111 -19.03 0.78 13.83
C SER A 111 -19.37 2.22 13.48
N LEU A 112 -18.57 2.85 12.63
CA LEU A 112 -18.64 4.27 12.33
C LEU A 112 -19.36 4.49 11.00
N SER A 113 -20.42 5.28 11.01
CA SER A 113 -21.07 5.77 9.79
C SER A 113 -20.25 6.88 9.12
N MET A 114 -20.58 7.21 7.88
CA MET A 114 -19.99 8.40 7.23
C MET A 114 -20.36 9.72 7.91
N ALA A 115 -21.45 9.77 8.68
CA ALA A 115 -21.77 10.92 9.52
C ALA A 115 -20.80 11.03 10.71
N ASP A 116 -20.52 9.90 11.38
CA ASP A 116 -19.56 9.84 12.49
C ASP A 116 -18.16 10.26 12.04
N ILE A 117 -17.71 9.76 10.88
CA ILE A 117 -16.41 10.12 10.29
C ILE A 117 -16.29 11.62 10.01
N ARG A 118 -17.35 12.25 9.49
CA ARG A 118 -17.39 13.68 9.18
C ARG A 118 -17.52 14.55 10.42
N ALA A 119 -18.10 14.04 11.51
CA ALA A 119 -18.25 14.74 12.78
C ALA A 119 -16.96 14.78 13.62
N MET A 120 -16.01 13.87 13.37
CA MET A 120 -14.70 13.90 14.04
C MET A 120 -13.89 15.15 13.66
N PRO A 121 -12.89 15.56 14.47
CA PRO A 121 -11.97 16.63 14.08
C PRO A 121 -11.28 16.33 12.75
N GLN A 122 -11.48 17.20 11.77
CA GLN A 122 -10.96 17.04 10.42
C GLN A 122 -9.57 17.64 10.28
N ARG A 123 -8.76 17.04 9.40
CA ARG A 123 -7.53 17.61 8.88
C ARG A 123 -7.67 17.73 7.36
N THR A 124 -7.26 18.88 6.82
CA THR A 124 -7.09 19.07 5.38
C THR A 124 -5.59 19.19 5.08
N GLN A 125 -5.10 18.39 4.13
CA GLN A 125 -3.73 18.44 3.59
C GLN A 125 -3.80 18.63 2.09
N ILE A 126 -2.84 19.35 1.52
CA ILE A 126 -2.53 19.26 0.10
C ILE A 126 -1.19 18.52 -0.02
N THR A 127 -1.23 17.28 -0.49
CA THR A 127 -0.07 16.39 -0.52
C THR A 127 0.09 15.76 -1.89
N ARG A 128 1.32 15.36 -2.20
CA ARG A 128 1.64 14.61 -3.40
C ARG A 128 1.43 13.12 -3.15
N HIS A 129 0.81 12.45 -4.10
CA HIS A 129 0.71 11.00 -4.16
C HIS A 129 1.71 10.50 -5.19
N ASP A 130 2.67 9.70 -4.75
CA ASP A 130 3.71 9.12 -5.60
C ASP A 130 3.38 7.65 -5.88
N CYS A 131 3.16 7.30 -7.14
CA CYS A 131 2.83 5.95 -7.56
C CYS A 131 4.07 5.18 -7.99
N VAL A 132 4.13 3.89 -7.63
CA VAL A 132 5.19 2.96 -8.07
C VAL A 132 5.31 2.87 -9.60
N GLU A 133 4.25 3.19 -10.34
CA GLU A 133 4.24 3.23 -11.82
C GLU A 133 4.91 4.48 -12.42
N GLY A 134 5.60 5.29 -11.61
CA GLY A 134 6.43 6.41 -12.10
C GLY A 134 5.67 7.70 -12.39
N TRP A 135 4.51 7.90 -11.77
CA TRP A 135 3.74 9.15 -11.90
C TRP A 135 3.33 9.67 -10.52
N SER A 136 3.06 10.96 -10.43
CA SER A 136 2.58 11.60 -9.22
C SER A 136 1.41 12.55 -9.49
N ALA A 137 0.62 12.80 -8.45
CA ALA A 137 -0.49 13.75 -8.49
C ALA A 137 -0.64 14.45 -7.14
N ILE A 138 -0.89 15.76 -7.16
CA ILE A 138 -1.11 16.59 -5.97
C ILE A 138 -2.61 16.78 -5.79
N GLY A 139 -3.11 16.47 -4.59
CA GLY A 139 -4.52 16.57 -4.23
C GLY A 139 -4.72 17.14 -2.84
N GLU A 140 -5.82 17.86 -2.66
CA GLU A 140 -6.29 18.31 -1.35
C GLU A 140 -7.20 17.24 -0.73
N TRP A 141 -6.76 16.62 0.36
CA TRP A 141 -7.48 15.56 1.04
C TRP A 141 -8.04 16.05 2.37
N THR A 142 -9.29 15.70 2.67
CA THR A 142 -9.90 16.01 3.97
C THR A 142 -10.46 14.76 4.64
N GLY A 143 -10.13 14.59 5.91
CA GLY A 143 -10.57 13.46 6.73
C GLY A 143 -10.07 13.56 8.18
N PRO A 144 -10.65 12.78 9.12
CA PRO A 144 -10.10 12.68 10.46
C PRO A 144 -8.75 11.97 10.44
N GLN A 145 -7.87 12.36 11.35
CA GLN A 145 -6.60 11.68 11.56
C GLN A 145 -6.85 10.27 12.13
N LEU A 146 -6.17 9.25 11.57
CA LEU A 146 -6.35 7.86 11.97
C LEU A 146 -6.11 7.66 13.47
N ARG A 147 -5.09 8.32 14.04
CA ARG A 147 -4.83 8.33 15.49
C ARG A 147 -6.04 8.68 16.36
N ARG A 148 -6.95 9.55 15.88
CA ARG A 148 -8.15 9.94 16.63
C ARG A 148 -9.19 8.82 16.63
N VAL A 149 -9.34 8.13 15.50
CA VAL A 149 -10.21 6.95 15.36
C VAL A 149 -9.68 5.82 16.25
N LEU A 150 -8.38 5.56 16.21
CA LEU A 150 -7.72 4.55 17.04
C LEU A 150 -7.83 4.88 18.53
N ALA A 151 -7.63 6.13 18.92
CA ALA A 151 -7.82 6.58 20.30
C ALA A 151 -9.28 6.41 20.77
N ALA A 152 -10.26 6.70 19.91
CA ALA A 152 -11.68 6.49 20.23
C ALA A 152 -12.03 5.01 20.43
N ALA A 153 -11.37 4.09 19.71
CA ALA A 153 -11.53 2.65 19.90
C ALA A 153 -10.74 2.13 21.12
N GLY A 154 -9.75 2.87 21.59
CA GLY A 154 -8.88 2.49 22.70
C GLY A 154 -8.00 1.30 22.34
N VAL A 155 -7.07 1.48 21.39
CA VAL A 155 -6.09 0.45 21.00
C VAL A 155 -5.36 -0.09 22.24
N ARG A 156 -5.32 -1.42 22.37
CA ARG A 156 -4.73 -2.13 23.50
C ARG A 156 -3.22 -2.27 23.35
N ASP A 157 -2.55 -2.40 24.48
CA ASP A 157 -1.13 -2.77 24.53
C ASP A 157 -0.88 -4.07 23.75
N GLY A 158 0.22 -4.10 23.01
CA GLY A 158 0.58 -5.22 22.14
C GLY A 158 0.08 -5.10 20.69
N ALA A 159 -0.76 -4.12 20.36
CA ALA A 159 -1.02 -3.78 18.96
C ALA A 159 0.26 -3.20 18.32
N ARG A 160 0.67 -3.78 17.19
CA ARG A 160 1.89 -3.40 16.45
C ARG A 160 1.59 -2.89 15.05
N TYR A 161 0.46 -3.30 14.49
CA TYR A 161 0.06 -2.96 13.13
C TYR A 161 -1.43 -2.62 13.06
N ILE A 162 -1.78 -1.83 12.06
CA ILE A 162 -3.16 -1.54 11.66
C ILE A 162 -3.40 -2.13 10.29
N VAL A 163 -4.45 -2.94 10.16
CA VAL A 163 -4.86 -3.60 8.93
C VAL A 163 -6.12 -2.95 8.41
N PHE A 164 -6.11 -2.57 7.14
CA PHE A 164 -7.21 -1.91 6.45
C PHE A 164 -7.90 -2.91 5.53
N ARG A 165 -9.21 -3.08 5.74
CA ARG A 165 -10.09 -3.91 4.91
C ARG A 165 -10.79 -3.03 3.88
N CYS A 166 -10.91 -3.53 2.66
CA CYS A 166 -11.48 -2.78 1.54
C CYS A 166 -12.64 -3.56 0.91
N ALA A 167 -13.51 -2.85 0.19
CA ALA A 167 -14.59 -3.47 -0.57
C ALA A 167 -14.18 -3.89 -1.99
N ASP A 168 -13.07 -3.38 -2.52
CA ASP A 168 -12.63 -3.77 -3.84
C ASP A 168 -11.96 -5.14 -3.87
N ARG A 169 -12.01 -5.74 -5.07
CA ARG A 169 -11.36 -7.01 -5.38
C ARG A 169 -10.47 -6.81 -6.59
N ILE A 170 -9.30 -7.43 -6.55
CA ILE A 170 -8.37 -7.52 -7.67
C ILE A 170 -8.24 -9.01 -7.99
N GLY A 171 -8.71 -9.41 -9.16
CA GLY A 171 -8.90 -10.83 -9.49
C GLY A 171 -9.90 -11.48 -8.52
N ASP A 172 -9.44 -12.50 -7.81
CA ASP A 172 -10.25 -13.33 -6.92
C ASP A 172 -10.20 -12.91 -5.44
N ALA A 173 -9.31 -11.99 -5.05
CA ALA A 173 -9.14 -11.60 -3.66
C ALA A 173 -9.59 -10.17 -3.37
N LEU A 174 -10.05 -9.98 -2.13
CA LEU A 174 -10.28 -8.65 -1.57
C LEU A 174 -8.96 -7.93 -1.39
N TYR A 175 -8.94 -6.64 -1.73
CA TYR A 175 -7.82 -5.80 -1.42
C TYR A 175 -7.74 -5.55 0.09
N TYR A 176 -6.53 -5.54 0.61
CA TYR A 176 -6.26 -5.13 1.99
C TYR A 176 -4.85 -4.54 2.05
N GLU A 177 -4.63 -3.74 3.07
CA GLU A 177 -3.34 -3.11 3.32
C GLU A 177 -3.03 -3.09 4.81
N SER A 178 -1.79 -2.75 5.16
CA SER A 178 -1.43 -2.49 6.54
C SER A 178 -0.31 -1.47 6.69
N CYS A 179 -0.20 -0.91 7.88
CA CYS A 179 0.92 -0.09 8.31
C CYS A 179 1.25 -0.37 9.77
N ASP A 180 2.43 0.02 10.21
CA ASP A 180 2.79 -0.03 11.63
C ASP A 180 2.14 1.10 12.45
N MET A 181 2.29 1.03 13.77
CA MET A 181 1.81 2.07 14.67
C MET A 181 2.49 3.44 14.50
N VAL A 182 3.71 3.51 13.95
CA VAL A 182 4.39 4.81 13.72
C VAL A 182 3.65 5.56 12.61
N ASP A 183 3.45 4.92 11.48
CA ASP A 183 2.72 5.50 10.35
C ASP A 183 1.23 5.69 10.67
N ALA A 184 0.61 4.75 11.39
CA ALA A 184 -0.80 4.87 11.78
C ALA A 184 -1.07 6.08 12.69
N LEU A 185 -0.11 6.44 13.55
CA LEU A 185 -0.23 7.55 14.49
C LEU A 185 0.29 8.89 13.92
N HIS A 186 0.91 8.86 12.74
CA HIS A 186 1.48 10.03 12.10
C HIS A 186 0.44 11.15 11.88
N PRO A 187 0.78 12.45 12.08
CA PRO A 187 -0.17 13.55 11.96
C PRO A 187 -0.83 13.71 10.58
N GLN A 188 -0.21 13.22 9.50
CA GLN A 188 -0.76 13.26 8.13
C GLN A 188 -1.42 11.94 7.69
N THR A 189 -1.50 10.93 8.57
CA THR A 189 -2.26 9.72 8.26
C THR A 189 -3.72 9.95 8.55
N ILE A 190 -4.54 10.04 7.51
CA ILE A 190 -5.96 10.41 7.59
C ILE A 190 -6.87 9.38 6.89
N LEU A 191 -8.12 9.33 7.34
CA LEU A 191 -9.20 8.64 6.63
C LEU A 191 -9.96 9.66 5.77
N ALA A 192 -9.51 9.87 4.55
CA ALA A 192 -10.05 10.90 3.67
C ALA A 192 -11.43 10.52 3.14
N TRP A 193 -12.39 11.44 3.25
CA TRP A 193 -13.73 11.35 2.64
C TRP A 193 -13.96 12.39 1.54
N ALA A 194 -13.08 13.38 1.43
CA ALA A 194 -13.10 14.43 0.40
C ALA A 194 -11.77 14.54 -0.35
N LEU A 195 -11.87 14.96 -1.62
CA LEU A 195 -10.76 15.28 -2.51
C LEU A 195 -11.07 16.58 -3.24
N ASN A 196 -10.16 17.55 -3.21
CA ASN A 196 -10.26 18.85 -3.88
C ASN A 196 -11.57 19.60 -3.55
N GLY A 197 -11.93 19.64 -2.26
CA GLY A 197 -13.12 20.33 -1.75
C GLY A 197 -14.46 19.63 -2.02
N ALA A 198 -14.46 18.47 -2.71
CA ALA A 198 -15.66 17.70 -3.02
C ALA A 198 -15.63 16.32 -2.37
N VAL A 199 -16.80 15.67 -2.24
CA VAL A 199 -16.87 14.25 -1.85
C VAL A 199 -16.03 13.40 -2.80
N LEU A 200 -15.37 12.36 -2.26
CA LEU A 200 -14.53 11.49 -3.06
C LEU A 200 -15.27 10.93 -4.28
N PRO A 201 -14.69 11.02 -5.48
CA PRO A 201 -15.13 10.22 -6.61
C PRO A 201 -14.96 8.73 -6.31
N ILE A 202 -15.86 7.88 -6.82
CA ILE A 202 -15.77 6.41 -6.64
C ILE A 202 -14.40 5.91 -7.10
N ALA A 203 -13.91 6.31 -8.27
CA ALA A 203 -12.60 5.89 -8.77
C ALA A 203 -11.45 6.15 -7.77
N ASN A 204 -11.54 7.26 -7.04
CA ASN A 204 -10.54 7.68 -6.06
C ASN A 204 -10.75 7.09 -4.66
N GLY A 205 -11.73 6.19 -4.46
CA GLY A 205 -11.91 5.42 -3.24
C GLY A 205 -13.06 5.87 -2.35
N ALA A 206 -14.13 6.41 -2.92
CA ALA A 206 -15.34 6.74 -2.15
C ALA A 206 -15.87 5.51 -1.36
N PRO A 207 -16.62 5.71 -0.27
CA PRO A 207 -16.86 6.98 0.40
C PRO A 207 -15.68 7.38 1.31
N LEU A 208 -14.74 6.47 1.54
CA LEU A 208 -13.66 6.64 2.50
C LEU A 208 -12.41 5.89 2.04
N ARG A 209 -11.26 6.58 2.06
CA ARG A 209 -9.96 5.99 1.76
C ARG A 209 -8.94 6.32 2.84
N LEU A 210 -7.88 5.52 2.88
CA LEU A 210 -6.68 5.81 3.63
C LEU A 210 -5.76 6.75 2.83
N ARG A 211 -5.09 7.62 3.56
CA ARG A 211 -3.95 8.41 3.11
C ARG A 211 -2.81 8.24 4.11
N ILE A 212 -1.66 7.72 3.66
CA ILE A 212 -0.41 7.61 4.43
C ILE A 212 0.68 8.33 3.64
N GLU A 213 0.86 9.63 3.89
CA GLU A 213 1.62 10.51 2.97
C GLU A 213 3.13 10.24 2.91
N ARG A 214 3.65 9.43 3.84
CA ARG A 214 5.06 9.01 3.86
C ARG A 214 5.29 7.68 3.14
N GLN A 215 4.29 7.16 2.42
CA GLN A 215 4.39 5.90 1.70
C GLN A 215 3.90 6.00 0.25
N LEU A 216 4.39 5.10 -0.60
CA LEU A 216 3.97 4.97 -2.00
C LEU A 216 2.49 4.63 -2.16
N GLY A 217 1.95 4.95 -3.32
CA GLY A 217 0.52 5.00 -3.57
C GLY A 217 -0.28 3.72 -3.37
N TYR A 218 0.35 2.53 -3.46
CA TYR A 218 -0.37 1.27 -3.22
C TYR A 218 -0.76 1.09 -1.74
N LYS A 219 0.00 1.67 -0.82
CA LYS A 219 -0.29 1.66 0.62
C LYS A 219 -1.52 2.49 0.99
N HIS A 220 -2.01 3.34 0.07
CA HIS A 220 -3.15 4.22 0.29
C HIS A 220 -4.47 3.50 -0.06
N ALA A 221 -4.87 2.56 0.79
CA ALA A 221 -6.09 1.75 0.65
C ALA A 221 -7.34 2.56 0.29
N LYS A 222 -8.19 2.00 -0.58
CA LYS A 222 -9.45 2.63 -1.04
C LYS A 222 -10.66 1.84 -0.53
N TYR A 223 -11.85 2.45 -0.55
CA TYR A 223 -13.11 1.75 -0.29
C TYR A 223 -13.14 1.07 1.10
N LEU A 224 -12.67 1.77 2.13
CA LEU A 224 -12.46 1.18 3.45
C LEU A 224 -13.76 0.63 4.04
N THR A 225 -13.72 -0.61 4.48
CA THR A 225 -14.81 -1.33 5.20
C THR A 225 -14.42 -1.64 6.64
N GLY A 226 -13.12 -1.68 6.97
CA GLY A 226 -12.67 -2.04 8.30
C GLY A 226 -11.24 -1.63 8.62
N ILE A 227 -10.96 -1.51 9.91
CA ILE A 227 -9.66 -1.18 10.50
C ILE A 227 -9.45 -2.11 11.70
N ASP A 228 -8.44 -2.97 11.63
CA ASP A 228 -8.14 -3.93 12.69
C ASP A 228 -6.76 -3.65 13.30
N ALA A 229 -6.71 -3.45 14.62
CA ALA A 229 -5.43 -3.40 15.35
C ALA A 229 -4.95 -4.83 15.62
N VAL A 230 -3.71 -5.17 15.28
CA VAL A 230 -3.19 -6.55 15.37
C VAL A 230 -1.77 -6.59 15.93
N ALA A 231 -1.40 -7.71 16.57
CA ALA A 231 -0.06 -7.91 17.13
C ALA A 231 0.95 -8.43 16.09
N SER A 232 0.49 -9.15 15.07
CA SER A 232 1.31 -9.68 13.97
C SER A 232 0.52 -9.69 12.66
N LEU A 233 1.25 -9.71 11.54
CA LEU A 233 0.73 -9.86 10.19
C LEU A 233 0.76 -11.31 9.71
N ASP A 234 1.48 -12.23 10.38
CA ASP A 234 1.74 -13.60 9.92
C ASP A 234 0.48 -14.41 9.55
N GLY A 235 -0.66 -14.13 10.21
CA GLY A 235 -1.95 -14.79 9.97
C GLY A 235 -2.91 -14.02 9.05
N ILE A 236 -2.42 -12.99 8.36
CA ILE A 236 -3.25 -12.08 7.55
C ILE A 236 -2.78 -12.19 6.10
N GLY A 237 -3.69 -12.62 5.22
CA GLY A 237 -3.34 -12.89 3.83
C GLY A 237 -2.28 -13.99 3.74
N ALA A 238 -1.20 -13.73 3.01
CA ALA A 238 -0.01 -14.59 2.95
C ALA A 238 1.08 -14.19 3.96
N GLY A 239 0.76 -13.31 4.91
CA GLY A 239 1.65 -12.91 6.00
C GLY A 239 2.65 -11.81 5.64
N LYS A 240 2.61 -11.25 4.43
CA LYS A 240 3.55 -10.21 3.97
C LYS A 240 3.04 -8.78 4.16
N GLY A 241 1.82 -8.62 4.66
CA GLY A 241 1.33 -7.35 5.20
C GLY A 241 0.45 -6.51 4.27
N GLY A 242 0.20 -6.95 3.04
CA GLY A 242 -0.72 -6.27 2.14
C GLY A 242 -0.95 -7.07 0.87
N TYR A 243 -1.91 -6.63 0.06
CA TYR A 243 -2.29 -7.36 -1.15
C TYR A 243 -1.13 -7.48 -2.15
N TRP A 244 -0.39 -6.40 -2.40
CA TRP A 244 0.69 -6.41 -3.39
C TRP A 244 1.94 -7.10 -2.86
N GLU A 245 2.23 -6.94 -1.58
CA GLU A 245 3.27 -7.66 -0.86
C GLU A 245 3.04 -9.17 -0.95
N ASP A 246 1.80 -9.62 -0.71
CA ASP A 246 1.44 -11.03 -0.77
C ASP A 246 1.60 -11.64 -2.16
N ARG A 247 1.31 -10.89 -3.23
CA ARG A 247 1.14 -11.44 -4.59
C ARG A 247 2.25 -11.14 -5.59
N VAL A 248 2.93 -10.01 -5.43
CA VAL A 248 3.97 -9.56 -6.37
C VAL A 248 5.24 -9.10 -5.64
N ASP A 249 5.37 -9.42 -4.35
CA ASP A 249 6.56 -9.15 -3.54
C ASP A 249 6.97 -7.67 -3.52
N TYR A 250 5.98 -6.77 -3.48
CA TYR A 250 6.26 -5.37 -3.15
C TYR A 250 6.82 -5.25 -1.74
N GLU A 251 7.65 -4.23 -1.49
CA GLU A 251 8.16 -3.93 -0.15
C GLU A 251 7.00 -3.57 0.78
N TRP A 252 6.98 -4.13 1.99
CA TRP A 252 5.89 -3.79 2.91
C TRP A 252 6.04 -2.36 3.46
N TYR A 253 7.27 -1.94 3.75
CA TYR A 253 7.58 -0.55 4.09
C TYR A 253 7.96 0.26 2.86
N ALA A 254 6.97 0.89 2.24
CA ALA A 254 7.12 1.65 1.00
C ALA A 254 7.43 3.14 1.24
N GLY A 255 8.33 3.43 2.20
CA GLY A 255 8.59 4.78 2.68
C GLY A 255 9.23 5.71 1.63
N ILE A 256 8.81 6.97 1.58
CA ILE A 256 9.36 8.04 0.72
C ILE A 256 9.73 9.31 1.48
#